data_AF-A0A8J3AL63-F1
#
_entry.id   AF-A0A8J3AL63-F1
#
_cell.length_a   1.000
_cell.length_b   1.000
_cell.length_c   1.000
_cell.angle_alpha   90.00
_cell.angle_beta   90.00
_cell.angle_gamma   90.00
#
_symmetry.space_group_name_H-M   'P 1'
#
loop_
_entity.id
_entity.type
_entity.pdbx_description
1 polymer ?
#
loop_
_entity_poly.entity_id
_entity_poly.type
_entity_poly.pdbx_seq_one_letter_code
_entity_poly.pdbx_strand_id
1 'polypeptide(L)' 'MKESLLDNSNEPSWLDLILDCIDAGISPSEVQAFLTQSSSSVKRV' A
#
# COMPACT_ATOMS: atom_id res chain seq x y z
N MET A 1 -7.77 37.11 -3.63
CA MET A 1 -6.72 36.05 -3.52
C MET A 1 -7.45 34.73 -3.60
N LYS A 2 -7.10 33.88 -4.58
CA LYS A 2 -7.73 32.57 -4.77
C LYS A 2 -6.87 31.59 -3.99
N GLU A 3 -7.29 31.26 -2.78
CA GLU A 3 -6.64 30.25 -1.95
C GLU A 3 -6.65 28.95 -2.75
N SER A 4 -5.46 28.57 -3.22
CA SER A 4 -5.27 27.32 -3.92
C SER A 4 -5.61 26.22 -2.93
N LEU A 5 -6.50 25.33 -3.35
CA LEU A 5 -6.78 24.06 -2.70
C LEU A 5 -5.43 23.47 -2.28
N LEU A 6 -5.11 23.58 -0.99
CA LEU A 6 -4.16 22.72 -0.29
C LEU A 6 -4.82 21.34 -0.28
N ASP A 7 -4.96 20.76 -1.47
CA ASP A 7 -5.33 19.39 -1.69
C ASP A 7 -4.19 18.58 -1.11
N ASN A 8 -4.36 18.30 0.18
CA ASN A 8 -3.53 17.46 1.03
C ASN A 8 -3.62 16.02 0.54
N SER A 9 -3.43 15.78 -0.75
CA SER A 9 -3.20 14.45 -1.33
C SER A 9 -1.76 14.00 -1.03
N ASN A 10 -1.30 14.22 0.19
CA ASN A 10 -0.09 13.62 0.74
C ASN A 10 -0.48 12.37 1.54
N GLU A 11 -1.45 11.60 1.03
CA GLU A 11 -1.64 10.25 1.52
C GLU A 11 -0.52 9.39 0.92
N PRO A 12 0.25 8.69 1.76
CA PRO A 12 1.29 7.79 1.25
C PRO A 12 0.63 6.77 0.33
N SER A 13 1.21 6.61 -0.86
CA SER A 13 0.69 5.63 -1.81
C SER A 13 0.87 4.23 -1.23
N TRP A 14 -0.02 3.30 -1.60
CA TRP A 14 0.23 1.89 -1.35
C TRP A 14 1.58 1.42 -1.92
N LEU A 15 2.05 2.08 -2.97
CA LEU A 15 3.38 1.85 -3.53
C LEU A 15 4.50 2.33 -2.57
N ASP A 16 4.35 3.48 -1.93
CA ASP A 16 5.33 3.96 -0.94
C ASP A 16 5.45 2.97 0.22
N LEU A 17 4.32 2.46 0.72
CA LEU A 17 4.32 1.46 1.79
C LEU A 17 5.02 0.15 1.37
N ILE A 18 4.85 -0.29 0.12
CA ILE A 18 5.53 -1.49 -0.40
C ILE A 18 7.04 -1.23 -0.50
N LEU A 19 7.45 -0.02 -0.91
CA LEU A 19 8.86 0.36 -0.96
C LEU A 19 9.48 0.43 0.43
N ASP A 20 8.79 1.00 1.42
CA ASP A 20 9.22 1.00 2.83
C ASP A 20 9.40 -0.43 3.37
N CYS A 21 8.51 -1.36 3.00
CA CYS A 21 8.64 -2.76 3.38
C CYS A 21 9.93 -3.39 2.80
N ILE A 22 10.24 -3.10 1.54
CA ILE A 22 11.45 -3.60 0.88
C ILE A 22 12.71 -2.98 1.51
N ASP A 23 12.68 -1.68 1.82
CA ASP A 23 13.78 -0.97 2.50
C ASP A 23 14.03 -1.55 3.92
N ALA A 24 12.97 -1.92 4.62
CA ALA A 24 13.05 -2.63 5.91
C ALA A 24 13.58 -4.08 5.80
N GLY A 25 13.88 -4.57 4.59
CA GLY A 25 14.44 -5.89 4.34
C GLY A 25 13.41 -6.99 4.12
N ILE A 26 12.12 -6.65 3.93
CA ILE A 26 11.08 -7.62 3.56
C ILE A 26 11.24 -7.96 2.08
N SER A 27 11.29 -9.24 1.75
CA SER A 27 11.46 -9.66 0.36
C SER A 27 10.19 -9.34 -0.44
N PRO A 28 10.31 -8.92 -1.71
CA PRO A 28 9.14 -8.68 -2.57
C PRO A 28 8.18 -9.87 -2.64
N SER A 29 8.70 -11.10 -2.58
CA SER A 29 7.90 -12.33 -2.55
C SER A 29 7.06 -12.48 -1.28
N GLU A 30 7.53 -11.98 -0.13
CA GLU A 30 6.79 -12.00 1.14
C GLU A 30 5.65 -10.98 1.11
N VAL A 31 5.90 -9.78 0.58
CA VAL A 31 4.86 -8.77 0.34
C VAL A 31 3.80 -9.31 -0.62
N GLN A 32 4.23 -9.94 -1.72
CA GLN A 32 3.32 -10.55 -2.69
C GLN A 32 2.49 -11.68 -2.06
N ALA A 33 3.09 -12.54 -1.23
CA ALA A 33 2.41 -13.61 -0.52
C ALA A 33 1.35 -13.08 0.45
N PHE A 34 1.64 -11.98 1.15
CA PHE A 34 0.67 -11.32 2.05
C PHE A 34 -0.54 -10.77 1.28
N LEU A 35 -0.29 -10.08 0.16
CA LEU A 35 -1.35 -9.52 -0.70
C LEU A 35 -2.22 -10.63 -1.31
N THR A 36 -1.62 -11.75 -1.72
CA THR A 36 -2.34 -12.89 -2.31
C THR A 36 -3.09 -13.75 -1.29
N GLN A 37 -2.53 -14.00 -0.10
CA GLN A 37 -3.25 -14.69 0.98
C GLN A 37 -4.49 -13.91 1.42
N SER A 38 -4.40 -12.59 1.50
CA SER A 38 -5.52 -11.70 1.85
C SER A 38 -6.68 -11.78 0.83
N SER A 39 -6.40 -12.13 -0.42
CA SER A 39 -7.40 -12.31 -1.48
C SER A 39 -8.13 -13.66 -1.41
N SER A 40 -7.54 -14.68 -0.74
CA SER A 40 -8.13 -16.01 -0.62
C SER A 40 -9.23 -16.12 0.45
N SER A 41 -9.47 -15.08 1.24
CA SER A 41 -10.46 -15.07 2.32
C SER A 41 -11.83 -14.47 1.92
N VAL A 42 -12.16 -14.48 0.63
CA VAL A 42 -13.53 -14.25 0.12
C VAL A 42 -14.09 -15.58 -0.42
N LYS A 43 -14.28 -16.55 0.48
CA LYS A 43 -15.29 -17.60 0.34
C LYS A 43 -16.23 -17.49 1.53
N ARG A 44 -17.22 -16.59 1.44
CA ARG A 44 -18.46 -16.75 2.21
C ARG A 44 -19.50 -17.33 1.26
N VAL A 45 -19.82 -18.58 1.56
CA VAL A 45 -20.98 -19.41 1.16
C VAL A 45 -22.26 -18.61 0.92
#